data_AF-A0A5J4J1B0-F1
#
_entry.id   AF-A0A5J4J1B0-F1
#
_cell.length_a   1.000
_cell.length_b   1.000
_cell.length_c   1.000
_cell.angle_alpha   90.00
_cell.angle_beta   90.00
_cell.angle_gamma   90.00
#
_symmetry.space_group_name_H-M   'P 1'
#
loop_
_entity.id
_entity.type
_entity.pdbx_description
1 polymer ?
#
loop_
_entity_poly.entity_id
_entity_poly.type
_entity_poly.pdbx_seq_one_letter_code
_entity_poly.pdbx_strand_id
1 'polypeptide(L)' 'MFKRVVTHKGFWKSVLFLTITAMVVLFVINWGLSGFGSEYFNGVFRKLLAFLVGGAIYGFTITYIKFWSKLKQQENRSK' A
#
# COMPACT_ATOMS: atom_id res chain seq x y z
N MET A 1 16.69 -13.53 0.59
CA MET A 1 16.29 -12.15 0.94
C MET A 1 14.77 -11.96 1.03
N PHE A 2 14.00 -12.27 -0.01
CA PHE A 2 12.54 -12.12 -0.02
C PHE A 2 11.84 -12.76 1.20
N LYS A 3 12.14 -14.04 1.49
CA LYS A 3 11.58 -14.76 2.64
C LYS A 3 11.85 -14.04 3.98
N ARG A 4 13.05 -13.49 4.20
CA ARG A 4 13.37 -12.72 5.42
C ARG A 4 12.53 -11.43 5.53
N VAL A 5 12.21 -10.79 4.41
CA VAL A 5 11.37 -9.57 4.38
C VAL A 5 9.92 -9.91 4.74
N VAL A 6 9.31 -10.88 4.03
CA VAL A 6 7.88 -11.20 4.22
C VAL A 6 7.58 -11.93 5.53
N THR A 7 8.57 -12.57 6.15
CA THR A 7 8.42 -13.23 7.47
C THR A 7 8.79 -12.30 8.63
N HIS A 8 9.27 -11.07 8.38
CA HIS A 8 9.61 -10.12 9.44
C HIS A 8 8.35 -9.70 10.22
N LYS A 9 8.41 -9.78 11.56
CA LYS A 9 7.33 -9.28 12.43
C LYS A 9 7.05 -7.81 12.11
N GLY A 10 5.80 -7.49 11.74
CA GLY A 10 5.38 -6.14 11.39
C GLY A 10 5.41 -5.80 9.90
N PHE A 11 5.97 -6.65 9.02
CA PHE A 11 5.90 -6.45 7.57
C PHE A 11 4.44 -6.35 7.10
N TRP A 12 3.63 -7.38 7.37
CA TRP A 12 2.22 -7.44 6.97
C TRP A 12 1.36 -6.34 7.60
N LYS A 13 1.66 -5.94 8.85
CA LYS A 13 0.98 -4.81 9.50
C LYS A 13 1.27 -3.50 8.76
N SER A 14 2.52 -3.30 8.34
CA SER A 14 2.92 -2.13 7.56
C SER A 14 2.33 -2.15 6.15
N VAL A 15 2.26 -3.32 5.49
CA VAL A 15 1.60 -3.49 4.18
C VAL A 15 0.13 -3.10 4.28
N LEU A 16 -0.60 -3.65 5.25
CA LEU A 16 -2.01 -3.35 5.47
C LEU A 16 -2.24 -1.86 5.73
N PHE A 17 -1.44 -1.26 6.61
CA PHE A 17 -1.54 0.16 6.91
C PHE A 17 -1.31 1.03 5.65
N LEU A 18 -0.22 0.77 4.91
CA LEU A 18 0.08 1.52 3.69
C LEU A 18 -1.00 1.34 2.62
N THR A 19 -1.53 0.12 2.49
CA THR A 19 -2.58 -0.22 1.54
C THR A 19 -3.85 0.56 1.83
N ILE A 20 -4.29 0.58 3.10
CA ILE A 20 -5.49 1.32 3.52
C ILE A 20 -5.29 2.82 3.32
N THR A 21 -4.13 3.37 3.71
CA THR A 21 -3.83 4.78 3.50
C THR A 21 -3.82 5.14 2.02
N ALA A 22 -3.16 4.35 1.17
CA ALA A 22 -3.11 4.57 -0.28
C ALA A 22 -4.51 4.48 -0.91
N MET A 23 -5.32 3.50 -0.50
CA MET A 23 -6.70 3.35 -0.96
C MET A 23 -7.53 4.61 -0.65
N VAL A 24 -7.47 5.10 0.58
CA VAL A 24 -8.21 6.32 0.99
C VAL A 24 -7.74 7.54 0.20
N VAL A 25 -6.41 7.72 0.07
CA VAL A 25 -5.84 8.85 -0.68
C VAL A 25 -6.27 8.81 -2.15
N LEU A 26 -6.13 7.66 -2.82
CA LEU A 26 -6.53 7.50 -4.22
C LEU A 26 -8.04 7.71 -4.41
N PHE A 27 -8.85 7.23 -3.47
CA PHE A 27 -10.30 7.42 -3.50
C PHE A 27 -10.67 8.90 -3.42
N VAL A 28 -10.05 9.65 -2.50
CA VAL A 28 -10.29 11.09 -2.32
C VAL A 28 -9.79 11.89 -3.53
N ILE A 29 -8.61 11.58 -4.05
CA ILE A 29 -8.07 12.22 -5.26
C ILE A 29 -9.02 11.99 -6.44
N ASN A 30 -9.43 10.75 -6.67
CA ASN A 30 -10.31 10.42 -7.79
C ASN A 30 -11.71 11.03 -7.64
N TRP A 31 -12.22 11.16 -6.41
CA TRP A 31 -13.46 11.89 -6.13
C TRP A 31 -13.34 13.38 -6.46
N GLY A 32 -12.23 14.01 -6.08
CA GLY A 32 -11.95 15.41 -6.42
C GLY A 32 -11.82 15.64 -7.92
N LEU A 33 -11.12 14.74 -8.63
CA LEU A 33 -11.03 14.77 -10.10
C LEU A 33 -12.39 14.56 -10.79
N SER A 34 -13.32 13.88 -10.12
CA SER A 34 -14.69 13.69 -10.60
C SER A 34 -15.63 14.87 -10.25
N GLY A 35 -15.09 15.97 -9.72
CA GLY A 35 -15.85 17.18 -9.39
C GLY A 35 -16.64 17.09 -8.08
N PHE A 36 -16.26 16.20 -7.16
CA PHE A 36 -16.94 15.98 -5.87
C PHE A 36 -18.43 15.60 -5.96
N GLY A 37 -18.89 15.11 -7.11
CA GLY A 37 -20.28 14.71 -7.31
C GLY A 37 -20.70 13.55 -6.41
N SER A 38 -21.96 13.54 -5.95
CA SER A 38 -22.55 12.42 -5.22
C SER A 38 -22.72 11.17 -6.09
N GLU A 39 -22.85 11.35 -7.40
CA GLU A 39 -22.85 10.29 -8.41
C GLU A 39 -21.56 9.46 -8.40
N TYR A 40 -20.48 10.00 -7.85
CA TYR A 40 -19.23 9.27 -7.65
C TYR A 40 -19.43 8.01 -6.79
N PHE A 41 -20.40 8.02 -5.88
CA PHE A 41 -20.71 6.87 -5.03
C PHE A 41 -21.59 5.82 -5.73
N ASN A 42 -22.06 6.06 -6.97
CA ASN A 42 -22.70 5.02 -7.76
C ASN A 42 -21.68 3.93 -8.12
N GLY A 43 -22.02 2.68 -7.76
CA GLY A 43 -21.12 1.54 -7.95
C GLY A 43 -19.86 1.58 -7.08
N VAL A 44 -19.91 2.24 -5.91
CA VAL A 44 -18.75 2.43 -5.02
C VAL A 44 -18.01 1.12 -4.70
N PHE A 45 -18.70 -0.01 -4.62
CA PHE A 45 -18.09 -1.32 -4.38
C PHE A 45 -17.07 -1.73 -5.44
N ARG A 46 -17.35 -1.49 -6.73
CA ARG A 46 -16.40 -1.79 -7.83
C ARG A 46 -15.18 -0.88 -7.76
N LYS A 47 -15.40 0.41 -7.45
CA LYS A 47 -14.32 1.40 -7.29
C LYS A 47 -13.44 1.06 -6.09
N LEU A 48 -14.04 0.75 -4.95
CA LEU A 48 -13.33 0.31 -3.75
C LEU A 48 -12.49 -0.94 -4.00
N LEU A 49 -13.03 -1.94 -4.72
CA LEU A 49 -12.26 -3.11 -5.13
C LEU A 49 -11.05 -2.73 -6.01
N ALA A 50 -11.24 -1.85 -7.00
CA ALA A 50 -10.14 -1.39 -7.84
C ALA A 50 -9.05 -0.65 -7.02
N PHE A 51 -9.45 0.26 -6.13
CA PHE A 51 -8.52 0.97 -5.25
C PHE A 51 -7.87 0.07 -4.20
N LEU A 52 -8.57 -0.96 -3.71
CA LEU A 52 -8.02 -1.94 -2.80
C LEU A 52 -6.90 -2.74 -3.49
N VAL A 53 -7.14 -3.22 -4.71
CA VAL A 53 -6.14 -3.98 -5.48
C VAL A 53 -4.95 -3.09 -5.84
N GLY A 54 -5.20 -1.88 -6.36
CA GLY A 54 -4.13 -0.93 -6.68
C GLY A 54 -3.34 -0.49 -5.44
N GLY A 55 -4.04 -0.18 -4.35
CA GLY A 55 -3.45 0.16 -3.06
C GLY A 55 -2.64 -1.00 -2.46
N ALA A 56 -3.08 -2.25 -2.64
CA ALA A 56 -2.38 -3.43 -2.14
C ALA A 56 -1.07 -3.67 -2.90
N ILE A 57 -1.07 -3.54 -4.23
CA ILE A 57 0.14 -3.66 -5.06
C ILE A 57 1.15 -2.57 -4.67
N TYR A 58 0.69 -1.33 -4.57
CA TYR A 58 1.53 -0.20 -4.15
C TYR A 58 2.06 -0.38 -2.72
N GLY A 59 1.17 -0.69 -1.78
CA GLY A 59 1.50 -0.86 -0.36
C GLY A 59 2.47 -2.01 -0.11
N PHE A 60 2.30 -3.13 -0.83
CA PHE A 60 3.22 -4.25 -0.80
C PHE A 60 4.59 -3.86 -1.37
N THR A 61 4.63 -3.23 -2.55
CA THR A 61 5.88 -2.86 -3.23
C THR A 61 6.72 -1.90 -2.39
N ILE A 62 6.12 -0.82 -1.88
CA ILE A 62 6.82 0.18 -1.07
C ILE A 62 7.31 -0.43 0.26
N THR A 63 6.46 -1.22 0.93
CA THR A 63 6.84 -1.86 2.19
C THR A 63 7.96 -2.88 1.96
N TYR A 64 7.91 -3.65 0.87
CA TYR A 64 8.95 -4.60 0.49
C TYR A 64 10.30 -3.90 0.30
N ILE A 65 10.35 -2.83 -0.52
CA ILE A 65 11.57 -2.06 -0.75
C ILE A 65 12.12 -1.50 0.56
N LYS A 66 11.25 -0.94 1.42
CA LYS A 66 11.63 -0.38 2.72
C LYS A 66 12.30 -1.42 3.63
N PHE A 67 11.68 -2.58 3.80
CA PHE A 67 12.22 -3.65 4.64
C PHE A 67 13.45 -4.31 4.03
N TRP A 68 13.47 -4.49 2.71
CA TRP A 68 14.63 -5.02 2.00
C TRP A 68 15.86 -4.12 2.17
N SER A 69 15.70 -2.80 1.98
CA SER A 69 16.76 -1.82 2.18
C SER A 69 17.27 -1.83 3.62
N LYS A 70 16.36 -1.87 4.60
CA LYS A 70 16.72 -1.91 6.03
C LYS A 70 17.51 -3.17 6.39
N LEU A 71 17.09 -4.34 5.92
CA LEU A 71 17.81 -5.60 6.18
C LEU A 71 19.18 -5.61 5.49
N LYS A 72 19.29 -5.09 4.26
CA LYS A 72 20.56 -4.97 3.55
C LYS A 72 21.54 -4.02 4.24
N GLN A 73 21.04 -2.92 4.82
CA GLN A 73 21.86 -2.00 5.61
C GLN A 73 22.36 -2.64 6.91
N GLN A 74 21.54 -3.46 7.57
CA GLN A 74 21.96 -4.19 8.78
C GLN A 74 23.05 -5.22 8.48
N GLU A 75 22.93 -5.96 7.37
CA GLU A 75 23.95 -6.91 6.93
C GLU A 75 25.30 -6.22 6.62
N ASN A 76 25.26 -5.04 5.98
CA ASN A 76 26.48 -4.28 5.67
C ASN A 76 27.14 -3.63 6.90
N ARG A 77 26.41 -3.37 7.99
CA ARG A 77 26.99 -2.83 9.24
C ARG A 77 27.59 -3.89 10.15
N SER A 78 27.29 -5.17 9.91
CA SER A 78 27.81 -6.30 10.71
C SER A 78 29.04 -6.96 10.06
N LYS A 79 29.51 -6.44 8.93
CA LYS A 79 30.79 -6.74 8.29
C LYS A 79 31.76 -5.61 8.57
#